data_AF-A0A5C5W057-F1
#
_entry.id   AF-A0A5C5W057-F1
#
_cell.length_a   1.000
_cell.length_b   1.000
_cell.length_c   1.000
_cell.angle_alpha   90.00
_cell.angle_beta   90.00
_cell.angle_gamma   90.00
#
_symmetry.space_group_name_H-M   'P 1'
#
loop_
_entity.id
_entity.type
_entity.pdbx_description
1 polymer ?
#
loop_
_entity_poly.entity_id
_entity_poly.type
_entity_poly.pdbx_seq_one_letter_code
_entity_poly.pdbx_strand_id
1 'polypeptide(L)'
;MKALFALILVGGIALVGVYFFGGTASFDPDQQGRDARGKIKPGMTWQQVIKIAGVPKRMQTIIRIAKSGGETLQPGPAVPFDAKQHERDVKAGAFPHGFVLPYNFSTSVSFNVHFDSTGKVESFSDNTTMADLLDGKLPGGLPKSR
;
A
#
# COMPACT_ATOMS: atom_id res chain seq x y z
N MET A 1 -26.24 6.34 -29.54
CA MET A 1 -25.92 7.23 -28.39
C MET A 1 -26.70 6.93 -27.10
N LYS A 2 -27.81 6.17 -27.10
CA LYS A 2 -28.58 5.86 -25.85
C LYS A 2 -27.94 4.79 -24.95
N ALA A 3 -27.13 3.87 -25.51
CA ALA A 3 -26.47 2.80 -24.75
C ALA A 3 -25.22 3.25 -23.96
N LEU A 4 -24.58 4.36 -24.35
CA LEU A 4 -23.36 4.84 -23.69
C LEU A 4 -23.67 5.50 -22.33
N PHE A 5 -24.84 6.13 -22.20
CA PHE A 5 -25.30 6.70 -20.93
C PHE A 5 -25.67 5.62 -19.90
N ALA A 6 -26.17 4.46 -20.34
CA ALA A 6 -26.49 3.35 -19.44
C ALA A 6 -25.23 2.72 -18.80
N LEU A 7 -24.12 2.65 -19.54
CA LEU A 7 -22.85 2.10 -19.05
C LEU A 7 -22.17 3.01 -18.01
N ILE A 8 -22.31 4.33 -18.17
CA ILE A 8 -21.83 5.31 -17.20
C ILE A 8 -22.73 5.34 -15.96
N LEU A 9 -24.05 5.15 -16.10
CA LEU A 9 -24.96 5.07 -14.97
C LEU A 9 -24.72 3.81 -14.11
N VAL A 10 -24.49 2.64 -14.72
CA VAL A 10 -24.24 1.40 -13.98
C VAL A 10 -22.85 1.43 -13.31
N GLY A 11 -21.82 1.99 -13.96
CA GLY A 11 -20.50 2.18 -13.36
C GLY A 11 -20.50 3.23 -12.22
N GLY A 12 -21.30 4.29 -12.36
CA GLY A 12 -21.46 5.33 -11.33
C GLY A 12 -22.25 4.85 -10.12
N ILE A 13 -23.31 4.06 -10.32
CA ILE A 13 -24.13 3.51 -9.23
C ILE A 13 -23.37 2.43 -8.45
N ALA A 14 -22.46 1.68 -9.06
CA ALA A 14 -21.61 0.75 -8.32
C ALA A 14 -20.62 1.48 -7.38
N LEU A 15 -20.13 2.67 -7.77
CA LEU A 15 -19.25 3.49 -6.93
C LEU A 15 -20.01 4.29 -5.86
N VAL A 16 -21.25 4.72 -6.13
CA VAL A 16 -22.07 5.47 -5.17
C VAL A 16 -22.82 4.54 -4.21
N GLY A 17 -23.22 3.34 -4.66
CA GLY A 17 -23.88 2.33 -3.83
C GLY A 17 -22.99 1.79 -2.71
N VAL A 18 -21.68 1.67 -2.96
CA VAL A 18 -20.70 1.33 -1.91
C VAL A 18 -20.52 2.47 -0.90
N TYR A 19 -20.78 3.72 -1.30
CA TYR A 19 -20.55 4.89 -0.43
C TYR A 19 -21.75 5.21 0.49
N PHE A 20 -22.98 4.76 0.17
CA PHE A 20 -24.19 5.17 0.92
C PHE A 20 -25.12 4.04 1.41
N PHE A 21 -24.96 2.77 1.03
CA PHE A 21 -25.82 1.66 1.48
C PHE A 21 -25.20 0.74 2.55
N GLY A 22 -24.45 1.32 3.49
CA GLY A 22 -23.93 0.62 4.67
C GLY A 22 -24.12 1.45 5.93
N GLY A 23 -25.37 1.63 6.37
CA GLY A 23 -25.67 2.28 7.65
C GLY A 23 -24.89 1.63 8.81
N THR A 24 -24.35 2.46 9.70
CA THR A 24 -23.90 2.07 11.06
C THR A 24 -22.93 0.87 11.18
N ALA A 25 -22.17 0.51 10.14
CA ALA A 25 -21.05 -0.42 10.30
C ALA A 25 -19.88 0.34 10.94
N SER A 26 -19.59 0.03 12.20
CA SER A 26 -18.41 0.46 12.95
C SER A 26 -17.20 0.70 12.04
N PHE A 27 -16.60 1.90 12.11
CA PHE A 27 -15.31 2.18 11.51
C PHE A 27 -14.28 1.21 12.11
N ASP A 28 -14.08 0.07 11.45
CA ASP A 28 -13.11 -0.96 11.83
C ASP A 28 -11.88 -0.81 10.93
N PRO A 29 -10.84 -0.10 11.39
CA PRO A 29 -9.62 0.08 10.62
C PRO A 29 -8.91 -1.26 10.36
N ASP A 30 -9.04 -2.25 11.24
CA ASP A 30 -8.40 -3.55 11.07
C ASP A 30 -9.02 -4.29 9.90
N GLN A 31 -10.36 -4.32 9.83
CA GLN A 31 -11.06 -4.97 8.72
C GLN A 31 -10.77 -4.26 7.39
N GLN A 32 -10.77 -2.94 7.37
CA GLN A 32 -10.38 -2.17 6.18
C GLN A 32 -8.97 -2.49 5.72
N GLY A 33 -8.02 -2.59 6.66
CA GLY A 33 -6.63 -2.92 6.35
C GLY A 33 -6.48 -4.33 5.79
N ARG A 34 -7.15 -5.33 6.38
CA ARG A 34 -7.15 -6.71 5.88
C ARG A 34 -7.80 -6.83 4.51
N ASP A 35 -8.94 -6.16 4.30
CA ASP A 35 -9.63 -6.15 3.01
C ASP A 35 -8.78 -5.48 1.92
N ALA A 36 -8.14 -4.34 2.25
CA ALA A 36 -7.24 -3.65 1.34
C ALA A 36 -6.05 -4.57 0.97
N ARG A 37 -5.45 -5.19 1.98
CA ARG A 37 -4.32 -6.11 1.82
C ARG A 37 -4.64 -7.31 0.93
N GLY A 38 -5.83 -7.89 1.07
CA GLY A 38 -6.30 -9.02 0.25
C GLY A 38 -6.65 -8.64 -1.19
N LYS A 39 -6.95 -7.37 -1.44
CA LYS A 39 -7.27 -6.85 -2.79
C LYS A 39 -6.05 -6.45 -3.59
N ILE A 40 -4.96 -6.04 -2.94
CA ILE A 40 -3.71 -5.62 -3.60
C ILE A 40 -2.97 -6.84 -4.15
N LYS A 41 -2.56 -6.79 -5.42
CA LYS A 41 -1.86 -7.88 -6.13
C LYS A 41 -0.65 -7.38 -6.91
N PRO A 42 0.37 -8.23 -7.17
CA PRO A 42 1.47 -7.90 -8.07
C PRO A 42 0.97 -7.41 -9.44
N GLY A 43 1.67 -6.44 -10.02
CA GLY A 43 1.35 -5.80 -11.30
C GLY A 43 0.35 -4.64 -11.23
N MET A 44 -0.36 -4.45 -10.11
CA MET A 44 -1.23 -3.27 -9.91
C MET A 44 -0.41 -1.99 -9.90
N THR A 45 -0.96 -0.89 -10.40
CA THR A 45 -0.31 0.42 -10.32
C THR A 45 -0.47 1.03 -8.93
N TRP A 46 0.46 1.90 -8.52
CA TRP A 46 0.34 2.64 -7.26
C TRP A 46 -0.98 3.41 -7.13
N GLN A 47 -1.52 3.93 -8.24
CA GLN A 47 -2.82 4.61 -8.26
C GLN A 47 -3.98 3.65 -7.93
N GLN A 48 -3.93 2.41 -8.42
CA GLN A 48 -4.91 1.38 -8.08
C GLN A 48 -4.81 1.00 -6.61
N VAL A 49 -3.58 0.89 -6.08
CA VAL A 49 -3.36 0.61 -4.65
C VAL A 49 -3.93 1.73 -3.78
N ILE A 50 -3.73 3.00 -4.14
CA ILE A 50 -4.30 4.13 -3.40
C ILE A 50 -5.83 4.13 -3.43
N LYS A 51 -6.45 3.73 -4.54
CA LYS A 51 -7.91 3.59 -4.61
C LYS A 51 -8.44 2.48 -3.68
N ILE A 52 -7.62 1.48 -3.37
CA ILE A 52 -7.99 0.35 -2.51
C ILE A 52 -7.71 0.65 -1.03
N ALA A 53 -6.50 1.15 -0.73
CA ALA A 53 -5.97 1.28 0.63
C ALA A 53 -5.99 2.72 1.16
N GLY A 54 -6.38 3.70 0.33
CA GLY A 54 -6.31 5.12 0.66
C GLY A 54 -4.96 5.76 0.32
N VAL A 55 -4.86 7.06 0.56
CA VAL A 55 -3.63 7.84 0.32
C VAL A 55 -2.67 7.60 1.49
N PRO A 56 -1.46 7.07 1.25
CA PRO A 56 -0.48 6.91 2.31
C PRO A 56 0.02 8.28 2.78
N LYS A 57 0.39 8.39 4.05
CA LYS A 57 0.95 9.63 4.60
C LYS A 57 2.41 9.86 4.18
N ARG A 58 3.14 8.78 3.93
CA ARG A 58 4.58 8.79 3.65
C ARG A 58 4.91 7.78 2.56
N MET A 59 6.10 7.92 1.98
CA MET A 59 6.72 6.95 1.10
C MET A 59 8.20 6.80 1.41
N GLN A 60 8.81 5.72 0.95
CA GLN A 60 10.26 5.51 0.99
C GLN A 60 10.74 5.13 -0.40
N THR A 61 11.86 5.70 -0.84
CA THR A 61 12.52 5.25 -2.07
C THR A 61 13.43 4.07 -1.77
N ILE A 62 13.54 3.11 -2.68
CA ILE A 62 14.51 2.03 -2.51
C ILE A 62 15.87 2.54 -2.98
N ILE A 63 16.86 2.49 -2.09
CA ILE A 63 18.23 2.91 -2.36
C ILE A 63 19.18 1.73 -2.38
N ARG A 64 20.21 1.83 -3.20
CA ARG A 64 21.32 0.88 -3.24
C ARG A 64 22.37 1.31 -2.24
N ILE A 65 22.69 0.44 -1.29
CA ILE A 65 23.73 0.67 -0.28
C ILE A 65 24.87 -0.31 -0.51
N ALA A 66 26.07 0.23 -0.76
CA ALA A 66 27.30 -0.55 -0.81
C ALA A 66 27.73 -0.93 0.62
N LYS A 67 27.92 -2.22 0.88
CA LYS A 67 28.50 -2.76 2.11
C LYS A 67 29.76 -3.56 1.78
N SER A 68 30.58 -3.85 2.78
CA SER A 68 31.89 -4.52 2.69
C SER A 68 31.87 -5.95 2.12
N GLY A 69 30.74 -6.42 1.59
CA GLY A 69 30.56 -7.74 0.97
C GLY A 69 29.53 -7.75 -0.18
N GLY A 70 29.17 -6.58 -0.72
CA GLY A 70 28.24 -6.47 -1.85
C GLY A 70 27.27 -5.30 -1.74
N GLU A 71 26.41 -5.17 -2.75
CA GLU A 71 25.34 -4.17 -2.77
C GLU A 71 24.04 -4.76 -2.22
N THR A 72 23.33 -3.97 -1.41
CA THR A 72 22.00 -4.33 -0.89
C THR A 72 20.99 -3.23 -1.21
N LEU A 73 19.77 -3.62 -1.58
CA LEU A 73 18.66 -2.70 -1.73
C LEU A 73 17.94 -2.55 -0.40
N GLN A 74 17.75 -1.32 0.06
CA GLN A 74 17.07 -1.04 1.32
C GLN A 74 16.14 0.18 1.17
N PRO A 75 15.01 0.23 1.88
CA PRO A 75 14.19 1.44 1.95
C PRO A 75 14.99 2.61 2.56
N GLY A 76 14.96 3.74 1.88
CA GLY A 76 15.53 5.01 2.33
C GLY A 76 14.68 5.70 3.39
N PRO A 77 15.02 6.96 3.74
CA PRO A 77 14.26 7.74 4.71
C PRO A 77 12.83 7.97 4.22
N ALA A 78 11.87 7.91 5.15
CA ALA A 78 10.48 8.16 4.83
C ALA A 78 10.24 9.65 4.58
N VAL A 79 9.66 10.00 3.44
CA VAL A 79 9.28 11.37 3.06
C VAL A 79 7.76 11.51 2.98
N PRO A 80 7.19 12.72 3.13
CA PRO A 80 5.76 12.94 2.89
C PRO A 80 5.36 12.49 1.48
N PHE A 81 4.20 11.87 1.36
CA PHE A 81 3.68 11.47 0.06
C PHE A 81 2.81 12.59 -0.54
N ASP A 82 3.14 13.02 -1.76
CA ASP A 82 2.31 13.89 -2.59
C ASP A 82 2.02 13.18 -3.91
N ALA A 83 0.74 12.87 -4.16
CA ALA A 83 0.35 12.07 -5.32
C ALA A 83 0.70 12.74 -6.67
N LYS A 84 0.65 14.08 -6.74
CA LYS A 84 0.93 14.81 -7.98
C LYS A 84 2.43 14.85 -8.26
N GLN A 85 3.24 15.08 -7.24
CA GLN A 85 4.70 15.02 -7.34
C GLN A 85 5.15 13.59 -7.66
N HIS A 86 4.61 12.61 -6.95
CA HIS A 86 4.94 11.20 -7.16
C HIS A 86 4.64 10.73 -8.59
N GLU A 87 3.49 11.11 -9.15
CA GLU A 87 3.17 10.85 -10.57
C GLU A 87 4.22 11.42 -11.53
N ARG A 88 4.72 12.64 -11.28
CA ARG A 88 5.80 13.24 -12.08
C ARG A 88 7.10 12.46 -11.92
N ASP A 89 7.43 12.08 -10.69
CA ASP A 89 8.68 11.39 -10.36
C ASP A 89 8.74 9.98 -10.96
N VAL A 90 7.64 9.21 -10.91
CA VAL A 90 7.54 7.91 -11.59
C VAL A 90 7.73 8.08 -13.09
N LYS A 91 7.05 9.04 -13.72
CA LYS A 91 7.20 9.32 -15.16
C LYS A 91 8.61 9.77 -15.55
N ALA A 92 9.28 10.49 -14.66
CA ALA A 92 10.67 10.93 -14.85
C ALA A 92 11.70 9.84 -14.56
N GLY A 93 11.30 8.65 -14.08
CA GLY A 93 12.21 7.58 -13.73
C GLY A 93 13.04 7.85 -12.46
N ALA A 94 12.54 8.71 -11.56
CA ALA A 94 13.26 9.10 -10.34
C ALA A 94 13.43 7.96 -9.31
N PHE A 95 12.76 6.82 -9.52
CA PHE A 95 12.81 5.64 -8.65
C PHE A 95 13.45 4.44 -9.36
N PRO A 96 14.75 4.48 -9.68
CA PRO A 96 15.40 3.44 -10.48
C PRO A 96 15.37 2.04 -9.86
N HIS A 97 15.19 1.95 -8.54
CA HIS A 97 15.05 0.68 -7.80
C HIS A 97 13.68 0.51 -7.18
N GLY A 98 12.71 1.35 -7.55
CA GLY A 98 11.37 1.32 -6.99
C GLY A 98 11.21 2.11 -5.70
N PHE A 99 10.07 1.92 -5.06
CA PHE A 99 9.66 2.65 -3.86
C PHE A 99 8.67 1.81 -3.02
N VAL A 100 8.46 2.25 -1.79
CA VAL A 100 7.60 1.57 -0.81
C VAL A 100 6.54 2.55 -0.32
N LEU A 101 5.28 2.11 -0.32
CA LEU A 101 4.18 2.82 0.32
C LEU A 101 3.78 2.08 1.61
N PRO A 102 4.11 2.62 2.79
CA PRO A 102 3.66 2.08 4.07
C PRO A 102 2.21 2.45 4.36
N TYR A 103 1.42 1.45 4.74
CA TYR A 103 0.03 1.59 5.17
C TYR A 103 -0.11 1.18 6.63
N ASN A 104 -0.54 2.12 7.46
CA ASN A 104 -0.80 1.90 8.88
C ASN A 104 -2.28 2.14 9.14
N PHE A 105 -3.08 1.06 9.16
CA PHE A 105 -4.50 1.16 9.43
C PHE A 105 -4.76 1.22 10.93
N SER A 106 -4.06 0.40 11.71
CA SER A 106 -4.18 0.36 13.17
C SER A 106 -2.89 -0.12 13.85
N THR A 107 -2.94 -0.27 15.17
CA THR A 107 -1.86 -0.88 15.97
C THR A 107 -1.67 -2.38 15.73
N SER A 108 -2.59 -3.01 15.00
CA SER A 108 -2.66 -4.46 14.74
C SER A 108 -2.62 -4.80 13.24
N VAL A 109 -2.80 -3.81 12.36
CA VAL A 109 -2.78 -3.99 10.91
C VAL A 109 -1.92 -2.90 10.25
N SER A 110 -0.73 -3.31 9.82
CA SER A 110 0.20 -2.49 9.07
C SER A 110 0.93 -3.33 8.03
N PHE A 111 1.13 -2.79 6.84
CA PHE A 111 1.88 -3.45 5.77
C PHE A 111 2.53 -2.45 4.84
N ASN A 112 3.57 -2.91 4.14
CA ASN A 112 4.27 -2.18 3.10
C ASN A 112 3.92 -2.77 1.74
N VAL A 113 3.69 -1.91 0.76
CA VAL A 113 3.58 -2.30 -0.64
C VAL A 113 4.83 -1.83 -1.37
N HIS A 114 5.55 -2.75 -1.98
CA HIS A 114 6.77 -2.50 -2.74
C HIS A 114 6.42 -2.39 -4.22
N PHE A 115 6.89 -1.31 -4.83
CA PHE A 115 6.68 -1.01 -6.24
C PHE A 115 8.01 -1.04 -6.98
N ASP A 116 7.99 -1.54 -8.21
CA ASP A 116 9.11 -1.46 -9.14
C ASP A 116 9.35 -0.03 -9.64
N SER A 117 10.37 0.14 -10.50
CA SER A 117 10.73 1.44 -11.07
C SER A 117 9.66 2.04 -12.00
N THR A 118 8.69 1.24 -12.44
CA THR A 118 7.56 1.67 -13.28
C THR A 118 6.30 2.01 -12.46
N GLY A 119 6.37 1.85 -11.14
CA GLY A 119 5.25 2.10 -10.23
C GLY A 119 4.21 0.98 -10.21
N LYS A 120 4.61 -0.26 -10.51
CA LYS A 120 3.77 -1.46 -10.38
C LYS A 120 4.16 -2.25 -9.13
N VAL A 121 3.18 -2.84 -8.46
CA VAL A 121 3.41 -3.70 -7.28
C VAL A 121 4.29 -4.87 -7.67
N GLU A 122 5.43 -5.00 -7.01
CA GLU A 122 6.32 -6.15 -7.11
C GLU A 122 6.02 -7.14 -5.99
N SER A 123 5.93 -6.64 -4.76
CA SER A 123 5.70 -7.44 -3.57
C SER A 123 5.02 -6.63 -2.46
N PHE A 124 4.72 -7.30 -1.35
CA PHE A 124 4.19 -6.69 -0.14
C PHE A 124 4.76 -7.43 1.07
N SER A 125 4.84 -6.74 2.20
CA SER A 125 5.31 -7.31 3.46
C SER A 125 4.47 -6.77 4.60
N ASP A 126 3.98 -7.65 5.46
CA ASP A 126 3.28 -7.23 6.65
C ASP A 126 4.31 -6.68 7.65
N ASN A 127 4.00 -5.53 8.25
CA ASN A 127 4.87 -4.92 9.24
C ASN A 127 4.60 -5.57 10.59
N THR A 128 5.63 -5.66 11.42
CA THR A 128 5.43 -6.04 12.82
C THR A 128 4.64 -4.95 13.51
N THR A 129 3.51 -5.34 14.05
CA THR A 129 2.58 -4.44 14.71
C THR A 129 2.82 -4.41 16.22
N MET A 130 2.23 -3.46 16.93
CA MET A 130 2.34 -3.43 18.40
C MET A 130 1.66 -4.65 19.03
N ALA A 131 0.55 -5.10 18.44
CA ALA A 131 -0.12 -6.34 18.84
C ALA A 131 0.81 -7.55 18.72
N ASP A 132 1.56 -7.67 17.61
CA ASP A 132 2.54 -8.75 17.44
C ASP A 132 3.62 -8.73 18.53
N LEU A 133 4.12 -7.55 18.89
CA LEU A 133 5.11 -7.41 19.96
C LEU A 133 4.55 -7.81 21.33
N LEU A 134 3.30 -7.46 21.63
CA LEU A 134 2.61 -7.84 22.87
C LEU A 134 2.34 -9.35 22.94
N ASP A 135 2.06 -9.99 21.81
CA ASP A 135 1.92 -11.45 21.67
C ASP A 135 3.27 -12.18 21.59
N GLY A 136 4.39 -11.45 21.72
CA GLY A 136 5.73 -12.03 21.74
C GLY A 136 6.31 -12.42 20.37
N LYS A 137 5.67 -12.00 19.27
CA LYS A 137 6.22 -12.13 17.91
C LYS A 137 7.23 -11.00 17.68
N LEU A 138 8.46 -11.38 17.35
CA LEU A 138 9.52 -10.45 17.00
C LEU A 138 9.49 -10.11 15.50
N PRO A 139 10.00 -8.91 15.11
CA PRO A 139 10.15 -8.58 13.71
C PRO A 139 11.04 -9.60 12.99
N GLY A 140 10.52 -10.15 11.89
CA GLY A 140 11.17 -11.24 11.14
C GLY A 140 10.57 -12.64 11.36
N GLY A 141 9.47 -12.76 12.10
CA GLY A 141 8.64 -13.98 12.11
C GLY A 141 9.24 -15.18 12.84
N LEU A 142 10.25 -14.99 13.68
CA LEU A 142 10.72 -16.07 14.55
C LEU A 142 9.82 -16.16 15.79
N PRO A 143 9.05 -17.25 15.96
CA PRO A 143 8.36 -17.49 17.21
C PRO A 143 9.41 -17.64 18.31
N LYS A 144 9.16 -17.05 19.49
CA LYS A 144 9.88 -17.47 20.70
C LYS A 144 9.50 -18.92 20.95
N SER A 145 10.44 -19.84 20.76
CA SER A 145 10.35 -21.16 21.34
C SER A 145 10.20 -21.01 22.86
N ARG A 146 9.03 -21.39 23.38
CA ARG A 146 8.83 -21.72 24.79
C ARG A 146 8.09 -23.04 24.84
#